data_AF-A0A922SDV7-F1
#
_entry.id   AF-A0A922SDV7-F1
#
_cell.length_a   1.000
_cell.length_b   1.000
_cell.length_c   1.000
_cell.angle_alpha   90.00
_cell.angle_beta   90.00
_cell.angle_gamma   90.00
#
_symmetry.space_group_name_H-M   'P 1'
#
loop_
_entity.id
_entity.type
_entity.pdbx_description
1 polymer ?
#
loop_
_entity_poly.entity_id
_entity_poly.type
_entity_poly.pdbx_seq_one_letter_code
_entity_poly.pdbx_strand_id
1 'polypeptide(L)'
;MHVLYLRKELDFCIAPVDYVNNAILAAGWDSVQNRKIIDNKIPIYTVGKLIETIKSDEMRKMISPKSLYYACAVETSNPILFWLLTWIFHYIPAYFIDAIVSILGVRPKGLPSFIVKDGLKGSEYGHKKQ
;
A
#
# COMPACT_ATOMS: atom_id res chain seq x y z
N MET A 1 -7.73 -7.30 3.49
CA MET A 1 -8.63 -6.64 2.52
C MET A 1 -9.04 -5.32 3.14
N HIS A 2 -8.85 -4.21 2.43
CA HIS A 2 -9.11 -2.87 2.98
C HIS A 2 -10.42 -2.31 2.45
N VAL A 3 -11.07 -1.47 3.23
CA VAL A 3 -12.27 -0.75 2.82
C VAL A 3 -11.85 0.70 2.57
N LEU A 4 -12.26 1.26 1.44
CA LEU A 4 -11.98 2.65 1.09
C LEU A 4 -13.24 3.48 1.29
N TYR A 5 -13.17 4.47 2.16
CA TYR A 5 -14.23 5.45 2.33
C TYR A 5 -14.11 6.53 1.25
N LEU A 6 -14.87 6.37 0.17
CA LEU A 6 -14.78 7.20 -1.02
C LEU A 6 -16.13 7.87 -1.31
N ARG A 7 -16.11 9.17 -1.59
CA ARG A 7 -17.27 9.88 -2.13
C ARG A 7 -17.34 9.62 -3.63
N LYS A 8 -18.55 9.37 -4.14
CA LYS A 8 -18.76 9.04 -5.56
C LYS A 8 -18.36 10.18 -6.52
N GLU A 9 -18.31 11.42 -6.04
CA GLU A 9 -17.91 12.57 -6.86
C GLU A 9 -16.39 12.81 -6.89
N LEU A 10 -15.59 12.06 -6.12
CA LEU A 10 -14.14 12.20 -6.09
C LEU A 10 -13.48 11.08 -6.89
N ASP A 11 -12.77 11.47 -7.95
CA ASP A 11 -11.90 10.57 -8.70
C ASP A 11 -10.73 10.10 -7.82
N PHE A 12 -10.77 8.84 -7.39
CA PHE A 12 -9.69 8.21 -6.65
C PHE A 12 -8.57 7.76 -7.60
N CYS A 13 -7.41 8.40 -7.53
CA CYS A 13 -6.25 8.05 -8.34
C CYS A 13 -5.40 6.96 -7.65
N ILE A 14 -5.27 5.81 -8.31
CA ILE A 14 -4.27 4.79 -7.97
C ILE A 14 -3.38 4.57 -9.19
N ALA A 15 -2.07 4.50 -8.97
CA ALA A 15 -1.11 4.09 -9.99
C ALA A 15 -0.11 3.09 -9.39
N PRO A 16 0.24 2.00 -10.10
CA PRO A 16 1.32 1.12 -9.68
C PRO A 16 2.64 1.88 -9.58
N VAL A 17 3.46 1.58 -8.57
CA VAL A 17 4.73 2.27 -8.31
C VAL A 17 5.68 2.22 -9.52
N ASP A 18 5.73 1.08 -10.23
CA ASP A 18 6.58 0.91 -11.41
C ASP A 18 6.16 1.85 -12.55
N TYR A 19 4.86 2.09 -12.71
CA TYR A 19 4.33 3.01 -13.72
C TYR A 19 4.64 4.46 -13.35
N VAL A 20 4.54 4.81 -12.07
CA VAL A 20 4.92 6.14 -11.58
C VAL A 20 6.41 6.38 -11.83
N ASN A 21 7.27 5.41 -11.52
CA ASN A 21 8.71 5.51 -11.76
C ASN A 21 9.03 5.67 -13.26
N ASN A 22 8.46 4.81 -14.11
CA ASN A 22 8.67 4.88 -15.55
C ASN A 22 8.18 6.20 -16.14
N ALA A 23 7.04 6.70 -15.67
CA ALA A 23 6.51 7.98 -16.11
C ALA A 23 7.36 9.16 -15.66
N ILE A 24 7.94 9.13 -14.44
CA ILE A 24 8.88 10.15 -13.98
C ILE A 24 10.13 10.18 -14.87
N LEU A 25 10.69 9.01 -15.19
CA LEU A 25 11.85 8.91 -16.07
C LEU A 25 11.53 9.42 -17.49
N ALA A 26 10.39 9.02 -18.04
CA ALA A 26 9.94 9.47 -19.36
C ALA A 26 9.67 10.98 -19.38
N ALA A 27 9.02 11.53 -18.35
CA ALA A 27 8.78 12.95 -18.19
C ALA A 27 10.10 13.73 -18.11
N GLY A 28 11.08 13.22 -17.36
CA GLY A 28 12.41 13.81 -17.28
C GLY A 28 13.10 13.87 -18.65
N TRP A 29 13.13 12.75 -19.37
CA TRP A 29 13.69 12.68 -20.73
C TRP A 29 12.98 13.64 -21.70
N ASP A 30 11.65 13.60 -21.74
CA ASP A 30 10.82 14.40 -22.65
C ASP A 30 10.95 15.90 -22.37
N SER A 31 11.02 16.28 -21.09
CA SER A 31 11.19 17.67 -20.66
C SER A 31 12.50 18.31 -21.15
N VAL A 32 13.53 17.50 -21.41
CA VAL A 32 14.82 17.94 -21.96
C VAL A 32 14.78 17.93 -23.47
N GLN A 33 14.27 16.86 -24.06
CA GLN A 33 14.30 16.65 -25.51
C GLN A 33 13.34 17.58 -26.26
N ASN A 34 12.12 17.76 -25.76
CA ASN A 34 11.05 18.50 -26.42
C ASN A 34 10.86 19.92 -25.86
N ARG A 35 11.74 20.36 -24.96
CA ARG A 35 11.71 21.70 -24.34
C ARG A 35 11.62 22.86 -25.32
N LYS A 36 12.24 22.70 -26.50
CA LYS A 36 12.30 23.74 -27.54
C LYS A 36 11.05 23.79 -28.43
N ILE A 37 10.25 22.72 -28.41
CA ILE A 37 9.05 22.56 -29.26
C ILE A 37 7.80 23.06 -28.53
N ILE A 38 7.79 23.00 -27.19
CA ILE A 38 6.66 23.40 -26.36
C ILE A 38 6.85 24.85 -25.92
N ASP A 39 6.56 25.79 -26.84
CA ASP A 39 6.30 27.23 -26.70
C ASP A 39 6.36 27.84 -25.27
N ASN A 40 7.51 27.77 -24.60
CA ASN A 40 7.74 28.20 -23.21
C ASN A 40 6.74 27.72 -22.13
N LYS A 41 5.88 26.73 -22.41
CA LYS A 41 4.94 26.18 -21.43
C LYS A 41 5.57 25.01 -20.70
N ILE A 42 5.39 24.98 -19.39
CA ILE A 42 5.87 23.87 -18.54
C ILE A 42 4.98 22.66 -18.81
N PRO A 43 5.51 21.55 -19.36
CA PRO A 43 4.71 20.35 -19.60
C PRO A 43 4.33 19.71 -18.26
N ILE A 44 3.04 19.37 -18.11
CA ILE A 44 2.50 18.70 -16.92
C ILE A 44 2.20 17.25 -17.30
N TYR A 45 2.98 16.32 -16.76
CA TYR A 45 2.77 14.88 -16.94
C TYR A 45 1.95 14.34 -15.78
N THR A 46 0.76 13.80 -16.07
CA THR A 46 -0.13 13.24 -15.05
C THR A 46 -0.21 11.73 -15.19
N VAL A 47 0.13 11.03 -14.12
CA VAL A 47 -0.06 9.58 -13.98
C VAL A 47 -1.24 9.40 -13.04
N GLY A 48 -2.45 9.22 -13.56
CA GLY A 48 -3.59 9.13 -12.63
C GLY A 48 -5.01 9.06 -13.15
N LYS A 49 -5.26 9.15 -14.45
CA LYS A 49 -6.61 8.90 -14.98
C LYS A 49 -6.81 7.40 -15.24
N LEU A 50 -6.68 6.59 -14.19
CA LEU A 50 -6.65 5.12 -14.27
C LEU A 50 -7.93 4.48 -13.70
N ILE A 51 -9.00 5.23 -13.39
CA ILE A 51 -10.17 4.63 -12.71
C ILE A 51 -10.90 3.62 -13.60
N GLU A 52 -11.00 3.88 -14.90
CA GLU A 52 -11.61 2.93 -15.84
C GLU A 52 -10.72 1.69 -16.08
N THR A 53 -9.39 1.87 -16.05
CA THR A 53 -8.43 0.78 -16.23
C THR A 53 -8.28 -0.07 -14.95
N ILE A 54 -8.39 0.53 -13.76
CA ILE A 54 -8.39 -0.18 -12.46
C ILE A 54 -9.56 -1.16 -12.37
N LYS A 55 -10.72 -0.80 -12.93
CA LYS A 55 -11.93 -1.64 -12.94
C LYS A 55 -11.92 -2.72 -14.02
N SER A 56 -11.02 -2.64 -15.01
CA SER A 56 -10.92 -3.64 -16.05
C SER A 56 -9.94 -4.76 -15.66
N ASP A 57 -10.19 -5.97 -16.18
CA ASP A 57 -9.28 -7.12 -16.00
C ASP A 57 -7.87 -6.86 -16.58
N GLU A 58 -7.69 -5.78 -17.35
CA GLU A 58 -6.40 -5.38 -17.90
C GLU A 58 -5.40 -4.97 -16.81
N MET A 59 -5.85 -4.37 -15.70
CA MET A 59 -4.91 -4.01 -14.63
C MET A 59 -4.31 -5.25 -13.95
N ARG A 60 -5.05 -6.35 -13.87
CA ARG A 60 -4.51 -7.63 -13.37
C ARG A 60 -3.38 -8.17 -14.25
N LYS A 61 -3.41 -7.90 -15.56
CA LYS A 61 -2.34 -8.30 -16.48
C LYS A 61 -1.10 -7.41 -16.37
N MET A 62 -1.25 -6.16 -15.93
CA MET A 62 -0.16 -5.19 -15.79
C MET A 62 0.56 -5.28 -14.44
N ILE A 63 -0.06 -5.88 -13.43
CA ILE A 63 0.56 -6.08 -12.12
C ILE A 63 1.60 -7.20 -12.23
N SER A 64 2.84 -6.91 -11.81
CA SER A 64 3.90 -7.91 -11.74
C SER A 64 3.44 -9.14 -10.95
N PRO A 65 3.68 -10.37 -11.42
CA PRO A 65 3.32 -11.60 -10.66
C PRO A 65 3.99 -11.67 -9.28
N LYS A 66 5.08 -10.91 -9.07
CA LYS A 66 5.80 -10.79 -7.80
C LYS A 66 5.28 -9.67 -6.90
N SER A 67 4.32 -8.87 -7.37
CA SER A 67 3.61 -7.90 -6.55
C SER A 67 2.77 -8.66 -5.52
N LEU A 68 3.17 -8.59 -4.26
CA LEU A 68 2.37 -9.06 -3.13
C LEU A 68 1.08 -8.24 -2.94
N TYR A 69 0.91 -7.14 -3.68
CA TYR A 69 -0.23 -6.26 -3.55
C TYR A 69 -1.42 -6.76 -4.39
N TYR A 70 -2.18 -7.70 -3.81
CA TYR A 70 -3.57 -7.90 -4.21
C TYR A 70 -4.41 -6.82 -3.54
N ALA A 71 -4.64 -5.72 -4.26
CA ALA A 71 -5.55 -4.65 -3.85
C ALA A 71 -7.00 -5.12 -3.93
N CYS A 72 -7.40 -6.10 -3.12
CA CYS A 72 -8.81 -6.31 -2.85
C CYS A 72 -9.24 -5.18 -1.91
N ALA A 73 -9.80 -4.13 -2.51
CA ALA A 73 -10.37 -2.99 -1.82
C ALA A 73 -11.86 -2.93 -2.11
N VAL A 74 -12.68 -2.76 -1.07
CA VAL A 74 -14.11 -2.51 -1.22
C VAL A 74 -14.36 -1.04 -1.02
N GLU A 75 -14.95 -0.41 -2.02
CA GLU A 75 -15.28 1.02 -1.99
C GLU A 75 -16.68 1.21 -1.40
N THR A 76 -16.83 2.14 -0.46
CA THR A 76 -18.14 2.51 0.08
C THR A 76 -18.20 3.98 0.45
N SER A 77 -19.34 4.61 0.17
CA SER A 77 -19.64 6.00 0.51
C SER A 77 -20.41 6.13 1.83
N ASN A 78 -20.90 5.00 2.37
CA ASN A 78 -21.69 4.99 3.59
C ASN A 78 -20.77 4.75 4.81
N PRO A 79 -20.72 5.67 5.79
CA PRO A 79 -19.82 5.57 6.93
C PRO A 79 -20.13 4.39 7.86
N ILE A 80 -21.41 4.03 8.02
CA ILE A 80 -21.82 2.87 8.82
C ILE A 80 -21.31 1.58 8.17
N LEU A 81 -21.52 1.48 6.86
CA LEU A 81 -21.06 0.33 6.07
C LEU A 81 -19.53 0.22 6.07
N PHE A 82 -18.83 1.36 5.97
CA PHE A 82 -17.37 1.42 6.10
C PHE A 82 -16.88 0.80 7.40
N TRP A 83 -17.43 1.23 8.54
CA TRP A 83 -17.04 0.68 9.84
C TRP A 83 -17.34 -0.80 9.95
N LEU A 84 -18.54 -1.23 9.54
CA LEU A 84 -18.92 -2.65 9.57
C LEU A 84 -17.96 -3.52 8.74
N LEU A 85 -17.67 -3.14 7.49
CA LEU A 85 -16.75 -3.90 6.65
C LEU A 85 -15.32 -3.86 7.18
N THR A 86 -14.89 -2.75 7.79
CA THR A 86 -13.54 -2.63 8.36
C THR A 86 -13.36 -3.61 9.51
N TRP A 87 -14.36 -3.74 10.40
CA TRP A 87 -14.33 -4.74 11.46
C TRP A 87 -14.22 -6.17 10.91
N ILE A 88 -15.04 -6.51 9.90
CA ILE A 88 -15.09 -7.87 9.33
C ILE A 88 -13.85 -8.23 8.51
N PHE A 89 -13.36 -7.31 7.66
CA PHE A 89 -12.29 -7.62 6.71
C PHE A 89 -10.89 -7.28 7.22
N HIS A 90 -10.77 -6.47 8.27
CA HIS A 90 -9.49 -6.04 8.81
C HIS A 90 -9.26 -6.54 10.24
N TYR A 91 -10.10 -6.10 11.18
CA TYR A 91 -9.85 -6.37 12.60
C TYR A 91 -10.07 -7.83 13.00
N ILE A 92 -11.21 -8.43 12.67
CA ILE A 92 -11.53 -9.81 13.06
C ILE A 92 -10.47 -10.80 12.53
N PRO A 93 -10.10 -10.78 11.23
CA PRO A 93 -9.08 -11.69 10.70
C PRO A 93 -7.71 -11.45 11.32
N ALA A 94 -7.33 -10.19 11.57
CA ALA A 94 -6.04 -9.87 12.20
C ALA A 94 -5.95 -10.47 13.61
N TYR A 95 -6.95 -10.21 14.47
CA TYR A 95 -6.98 -10.78 15.82
C TYR A 95 -7.05 -12.30 15.82
N PHE A 96 -7.74 -12.90 14.85
CA PHE A 96 -7.83 -14.35 14.72
C PHE A 96 -6.46 -14.98 14.39
N ILE A 97 -5.73 -14.40 13.43
CA ILE A 97 -4.38 -14.86 13.08
C ILE A 97 -3.41 -14.63 14.25
N ASP A 98 -3.48 -13.48 14.92
CA ASP A 98 -2.64 -13.18 16.09
C ASP A 98 -2.88 -14.18 17.23
N ALA A 99 -4.13 -14.58 17.46
CA ALA A 99 -4.48 -15.61 18.44
C ALA A 99 -3.89 -16.98 18.04
N ILE A 100 -4.03 -17.40 16.79
CA ILE A 100 -3.45 -18.66 16.29
C ILE A 100 -1.93 -18.67 16.44
N VAL A 101 -1.27 -17.60 16.00
CA VAL A 101 0.19 -17.44 16.09
C VAL A 101 0.65 -17.46 17.55
N SER A 102 -0.12 -16.83 18.44
CA SER A 102 0.16 -16.82 19.88
C SER A 102 0.01 -18.21 20.51
N ILE A 103 -1.01 -18.98 20.10
CA ILE A 103 -1.24 -20.36 20.58
C ILE A 103 -0.15 -21.30 20.06
N LEU A 104 0.23 -21.19 18.79
CA LEU A 104 1.24 -22.04 18.15
C LEU A 104 2.68 -21.68 18.56
N GLY A 105 2.89 -20.56 19.25
CA GLY A 105 4.22 -20.11 19.70
C GLY A 105 5.19 -19.74 18.56
N VAL A 106 4.71 -19.70 17.30
CA VAL A 106 5.51 -19.37 16.12
C VAL A 106 5.67 -17.86 15.98
N ARG A 107 6.47 -17.25 16.86
CA ARG A 107 6.80 -15.83 16.71
C ARG A 107 7.84 -15.64 15.61
N PRO A 108 7.64 -14.71 14.65
CA PRO A 108 8.67 -14.36 13.68
C PRO A 108 9.92 -13.88 14.43
N LYS A 109 11.05 -14.52 14.18
CA LYS A 109 12.33 -14.12 14.79
C LYS A 109 12.68 -12.70 14.32
N GLY A 110 12.83 -11.76 15.25
CA GLY A 110 13.27 -10.38 14.97
C GLY A 110 12.22 -9.27 15.15
N LEU A 111 10.97 -9.58 15.51
CA LEU A 111 10.00 -8.56 15.92
C LEU A 111 10.14 -8.28 17.44
N PRO A 112 10.34 -7.01 17.86
CA PRO A 112 10.32 -6.67 19.27
C PRO A 112 8.94 -6.98 19.84
N SER A 113 8.89 -7.60 21.03
CA SER A 113 7.62 -7.88 21.68
C SER A 113 6.90 -6.57 22.00
N PHE A 114 5.70 -6.37 21.45
CA PHE A 114 4.84 -5.19 21.70
C PHE A 114 4.37 -5.04 23.15
N ILE A 115 4.74 -5.96 24.03
CA ILE A 115 4.61 -5.80 25.47
C ILE A 115 6.03 -5.55 25.98
N VAL A 116 6.37 -4.28 26.16
CA VAL A 116 7.35 -3.90 27.19
C VAL A 116 6.72 -4.35 28.50
N LYS A 117 7.08 -5.55 28.97
CA LYS A 117 6.86 -5.95 30.35
C LYS A 117 7.86 -5.12 31.16
N ASP A 118 7.51 -3.87 31.43
CA ASP A 118 8.29 -3.06 32.35
C ASP A 118 8.36 -3.78 33.68
N GLY A 119 9.61 -4.00 34.10
CA GLY A 119 9.94 -4.64 35.36
C GLY A 119 10.05 -6.15 35.26
N LEU A 120 11.23 -6.65 34.88
CA LEU A 120 12.06 -7.48 35.77
C LEU A 120 13.37 -7.87 35.06
N LYS A 121 14.43 -7.18 35.49
CA LYS A 121 15.86 -7.59 35.57
C LYS A 121 16.51 -8.25 34.35
N GLY A 122 17.51 -7.54 33.82
CA GLY A 122 18.66 -8.18 33.18
C GLY A 122 19.02 -7.52 31.86
N SER A 123 19.72 -6.39 31.93
CA SER A 123 20.51 -5.91 30.79
C SER A 123 21.63 -6.91 30.50
N GLU A 124 21.47 -7.73 29.48
CA GLU A 124 22.59 -8.42 28.83
C GLU A 124 22.58 -8.11 27.33
N TYR A 125 22.74 -6.83 27.01
CA TYR A 125 23.32 -6.42 25.73
C TYR A 125 24.77 -6.04 25.98
N GLY A 126 25.66 -7.01 25.77
CA GLY A 126 27.09 -6.74 25.76
C GLY A 126 27.93 -7.98 25.96
N HIS A 127 28.02 -8.87 24.97
CA HIS A 127 29.21 -9.71 24.84
C HIS A 127 29.60 -9.97 23.38
N LYS A 128 30.60 -9.17 22.98
CA LYS A 128 31.78 -9.48 22.16
C LYS A 128 31.64 -10.41 20.94
N LYS A 129 32.08 -9.89 19.79
CA LYS A 129 33.17 -10.52 19.03
C LYS A 129 34.24 -9.48 18.68
N GLN A 130 35.44 -9.75 19.19
CA GLN A 130 36.71 -9.27 18.64
C GLN A 130 36.98 -10.01 17.33
#